data_AF-A0A3N2RBM3-F1
#
_entry.id   AF-A0A3N2RBM3-F1
#
_cell.length_a   1.000
_cell.length_b   1.000
_cell.length_c   1.000
_cell.angle_alpha   90.00
_cell.angle_beta   90.00
_cell.angle_gamma   90.00
#
_symmetry.space_group_name_H-M   'P 1'
#
loop_
_entity.id
_entity.type
_entity.pdbx_description
1 polymer ?
#
loop_
_entity_poly.entity_id
_entity_poly.type
_entity_poly.pdbx_seq_one_letter_code
_entity_poly.pdbx_strand_id
1 'polypeptide(L)'
;MQSPSPSPSPPREPFPNYFVYAYCDPWPHKQEMLRILSEHGLEVEERAYAVQAWIDGRAFAFEVYGGDIGEPEAEASDYDLQRLSDHTMQVSAALAAAGVRHRLEILDDGGETLVGCFHHRMPHSPDDPPEGECAD
;
A
#
# COMPACT_ATOMS: atom_id res chain seq x y z
N MET A 1 19.18 -45.61 -27.04
CA MET A 1 17.97 -44.81 -26.73
C MET A 1 18.41 -43.71 -25.78
N GLN A 2 18.41 -42.45 -26.21
CA GLN A 2 18.76 -41.31 -25.35
C GLN A 2 17.47 -40.78 -24.72
N SER A 3 17.45 -40.68 -23.39
CA SER A 3 16.38 -40.02 -22.65
C SER A 3 16.35 -38.53 -23.00
N PRO A 4 15.17 -37.90 -23.15
CA PRO A 4 15.09 -36.47 -23.32
C PRO A 4 15.56 -35.77 -22.03
N SER A 5 16.53 -34.87 -22.16
CA SER A 5 16.94 -33.97 -21.09
C SER A 5 15.74 -33.13 -20.63
N PRO A 6 15.57 -32.89 -19.32
CA PRO A 6 14.52 -31.98 -18.84
C PRO A 6 14.80 -30.57 -19.39
N SER A 7 13.79 -29.97 -20.03
CA SER A 7 13.82 -28.55 -20.39
C SER A 7 14.14 -27.72 -19.15
N PRO A 8 15.04 -26.72 -19.22
CA PRO A 8 15.22 -25.79 -18.12
C PRO A 8 13.90 -25.05 -17.88
N SER A 9 13.38 -25.11 -16.64
CA SER A 9 12.30 -24.24 -16.21
C SER A 9 12.68 -22.79 -16.53
N PRO A 10 11.73 -21.94 -16.97
CA PRO A 10 12.01 -20.53 -17.15
C PRO A 10 12.58 -19.97 -15.83
N PRO A 11 13.52 -19.01 -15.88
CA PRO A 11 13.94 -18.31 -14.68
C PRO A 11 12.66 -17.80 -14.00
N ARG A 12 12.48 -18.14 -12.72
CA ARG A 12 11.47 -17.45 -11.91
C ARG A 12 11.75 -15.97 -12.08
N GLU A 13 10.79 -15.23 -12.63
CA GLU A 13 10.86 -13.77 -12.58
C GLU A 13 11.13 -13.41 -11.11
N PRO A 14 12.12 -12.54 -10.82
CA PRO A 14 12.37 -12.14 -9.44
C PRO A 14 11.04 -11.65 -8.87
N PHE A 15 10.67 -12.09 -7.67
CA PHE A 15 9.53 -11.51 -6.99
C PHE A 15 9.85 -10.03 -6.69
N PRO A 16 8.84 -9.13 -6.64
CA PRO A 16 9.09 -7.76 -6.20
C PRO A 16 9.78 -7.78 -4.83
N ASN A 17 10.78 -6.92 -4.66
CA ASN A 17 11.62 -6.90 -3.47
C ASN A 17 10.99 -6.12 -2.31
N TYR A 18 9.94 -5.34 -2.59
CA TYR A 18 9.32 -4.48 -1.60
C TYR A 18 7.80 -4.46 -1.74
N PHE A 19 7.12 -4.42 -0.59
CA PHE A 19 5.67 -4.45 -0.49
C PHE A 19 5.17 -3.36 0.43
N VAL A 20 4.00 -2.80 0.13
CA VAL A 20 3.29 -1.85 0.99
C VAL A 20 2.12 -2.54 1.66
N TYR A 21 2.00 -2.33 2.98
CA TYR A 21 0.77 -2.58 3.73
C TYR A 21 0.22 -1.28 4.28
N ALA A 22 -1.09 -1.11 4.17
CA ALA A 22 -1.77 0.09 4.64
C ALA A 22 -2.78 -0.21 5.73
N TYR A 23 -2.88 0.71 6.68
CA TYR A 23 -3.87 0.73 7.74
C TYR A 23 -4.52 2.11 7.78
N CYS A 24 -5.85 2.17 7.84
CA CYS A 24 -6.60 3.41 8.07
C CYS A 24 -7.59 3.24 9.22
N ASP A 25 -7.85 4.30 9.97
CA ASP A 25 -8.80 4.28 11.09
C ASP A 25 -9.66 5.56 11.16
N PRO A 26 -10.94 5.50 10.74
CA PRO A 26 -11.55 4.42 9.99
C PRO A 26 -11.05 4.38 8.55
N TRP A 27 -11.23 3.24 7.88
CA TRP A 27 -11.11 3.17 6.42
C TRP A 27 -12.15 4.07 5.73
N PRO A 28 -11.73 4.96 4.80
CA PRO A 28 -12.68 5.70 3.97
C PRO A 28 -13.57 4.74 3.18
N HIS A 29 -14.84 5.10 2.97
CA HIS A 29 -15.68 4.33 2.04
C HIS A 29 -15.14 4.40 0.61
N LYS A 30 -15.43 3.39 -0.22
CA LYS A 30 -14.89 3.28 -1.60
C LYS A 30 -14.98 4.57 -2.42
N GLN A 31 -16.15 5.20 -2.43
CA GLN A 31 -16.39 6.45 -3.17
C GLN A 31 -15.62 7.64 -2.59
N GLU A 32 -15.43 7.67 -1.26
CA GLU A 32 -14.63 8.69 -0.60
C GLU A 32 -13.14 8.48 -0.88
N MET A 33 -12.65 7.24 -0.89
CA MET A 33 -11.26 6.93 -1.26
C MET A 33 -10.96 7.39 -2.71
N LEU A 34 -11.85 7.08 -3.65
CA LEU A 34 -11.78 7.57 -5.04
C LEU A 34 -11.67 9.09 -5.11
N ARG A 35 -12.55 9.78 -4.38
CA ARG A 35 -12.58 11.24 -4.32
C ARG A 35 -11.27 11.81 -3.76
N ILE A 36 -10.82 11.32 -2.61
CA ILE A 36 -9.59 11.76 -1.94
C ILE A 36 -8.40 11.66 -2.90
N LEU A 37 -8.20 10.51 -3.52
CA LEU A 37 -7.04 10.26 -4.38
C LEU A 37 -7.11 11.11 -5.66
N SER A 38 -8.28 11.20 -6.31
CA SER A 38 -8.46 12.01 -7.53
C SER A 38 -8.32 13.52 -7.30
N GLU A 39 -8.83 14.05 -6.18
CA GLU A 39 -8.68 15.47 -5.82
C GLU A 39 -7.22 15.88 -5.60
N HIS A 40 -6.35 14.90 -5.30
CA HIS A 40 -4.91 15.09 -5.15
C HIS A 40 -4.11 14.77 -6.43
N GLY A 41 -4.79 14.66 -7.57
CA GLY A 41 -4.15 14.53 -8.88
C GLY A 41 -3.66 13.14 -9.24
N LEU A 42 -4.04 12.11 -8.46
CA LEU A 42 -3.75 10.72 -8.79
C LEU A 42 -4.71 10.22 -9.86
N GLU A 43 -4.18 9.52 -10.87
CA GLU A 43 -5.02 8.75 -11.79
C GLU A 43 -5.64 7.59 -11.01
N VAL A 44 -6.96 7.46 -11.05
CA VAL A 44 -7.69 6.45 -10.26
C VAL A 44 -8.70 5.68 -11.10
N GLU A 45 -8.83 4.40 -10.79
CA GLU A 45 -9.77 3.48 -11.40
C GLU A 45 -10.66 2.86 -10.32
N GLU A 46 -11.98 2.96 -10.49
CA GLU A 46 -12.93 2.20 -9.67
C GLU A 46 -13.03 0.77 -10.18
N ARG A 47 -12.86 -0.20 -9.27
CA ARG A 47 -13.13 -1.62 -9.51
C ARG A 47 -14.28 -2.11 -8.63
N ALA A 48 -14.74 -3.33 -8.90
CA ALA A 48 -15.88 -3.92 -8.18
C ALA A 48 -15.68 -3.86 -6.66
N TYR A 49 -14.52 -4.30 -6.19
CA TYR A 49 -14.15 -4.37 -4.76
C TYR A 49 -12.85 -3.63 -4.44
N ALA A 50 -12.38 -2.77 -5.34
CA ALA A 50 -11.13 -2.05 -5.17
C ALA A 50 -11.19 -0.62 -5.71
N VAL A 51 -10.31 0.24 -5.20
CA VAL A 51 -9.91 1.52 -5.79
C VAL A 51 -8.44 1.40 -6.13
N GLN A 52 -8.09 1.66 -7.38
CA GLN A 52 -6.70 1.58 -7.81
C GLN A 52 -6.19 2.97 -8.16
N ALA A 53 -5.10 3.40 -7.53
CA ALA A 53 -4.35 4.57 -7.95
C ALA A 53 -3.20 4.15 -8.87
N TRP A 54 -2.94 4.96 -9.89
CA TRP A 54 -1.87 4.79 -10.84
C TRP A 54 -0.84 5.91 -10.68
N ILE A 55 0.40 5.53 -10.37
CA ILE A 55 1.54 6.44 -10.21
C ILE A 55 2.65 5.93 -11.12
N ASP A 56 3.05 6.74 -12.11
CA ASP A 56 4.07 6.38 -13.10
C ASP A 56 3.85 5.00 -13.75
N GLY A 57 2.58 4.67 -14.04
CA GLY A 57 2.17 3.41 -14.67
C GLY A 57 2.13 2.20 -13.74
N ARG A 58 2.18 2.40 -12.42
CA ARG A 58 2.14 1.33 -11.42
C ARG A 58 0.93 1.44 -10.53
N ALA A 59 0.44 0.26 -10.13
CA ALA A 59 -0.74 0.11 -9.30
C ALA A 59 -0.43 0.33 -7.81
N PHE A 60 -1.29 1.09 -7.16
CA PHE A 60 -1.50 1.04 -5.71
C PHE A 60 -2.97 0.71 -5.49
N ALA A 61 -3.27 -0.50 -5.02
CA ALA A 61 -4.62 -1.00 -4.89
C ALA A 61 -5.10 -0.89 -3.45
N PHE A 62 -6.28 -0.31 -3.27
CA PHE A 62 -7.06 -0.38 -2.04
C PHE A 62 -8.18 -1.39 -2.29
N GLU A 63 -8.20 -2.49 -1.58
CA GLU A 63 -9.03 -3.65 -1.87
C GLU A 63 -10.04 -3.95 -0.75
N VAL A 64 -10.83 -5.01 -0.97
CA VAL A 64 -11.82 -5.54 0.00
C VAL A 64 -12.92 -4.52 0.34
N TYR A 65 -13.21 -3.60 -0.59
CA TYR A 65 -14.38 -2.72 -0.50
C TYR A 65 -15.66 -3.48 -0.86
N GLY A 66 -16.38 -3.98 0.15
CA GLY A 66 -17.66 -4.67 -0.03
C GLY A 66 -18.41 -4.93 1.27
N GLY A 67 -17.72 -4.89 2.42
CA GLY A 67 -18.29 -5.11 3.75
C GLY A 67 -18.62 -6.59 4.04
N ASP A 68 -18.77 -7.41 3.01
CA ASP A 68 -19.02 -8.85 3.07
C ASP A 68 -17.76 -9.71 2.89
N ILE A 69 -16.64 -9.11 2.48
CA ILE A 69 -15.42 -9.83 2.04
C ILE A 69 -14.27 -9.73 3.04
N GLY A 70 -14.34 -8.79 4.00
CA GLY A 70 -13.29 -8.58 5.00
C GLY A 70 -13.14 -7.10 5.37
N GLU A 71 -12.08 -6.80 6.12
CA GLU A 71 -11.65 -5.42 6.37
C GLU A 71 -10.92 -4.88 5.13
N PRO A 72 -11.05 -3.58 4.81
CA PRO A 72 -10.30 -3.00 3.71
C PRO A 72 -8.79 -3.12 3.95
N GLU A 73 -8.07 -3.36 2.87
CA GLU A 73 -6.61 -3.48 2.85
C GLU A 73 -6.06 -2.63 1.70
N ALA A 74 -4.77 -2.33 1.71
CA ALA A 74 -4.12 -1.78 0.51
C ALA A 74 -2.76 -2.41 0.28
N GLU A 75 -2.46 -2.64 -1.00
CA GLU A 75 -1.25 -3.28 -1.48
C GLU A 75 -0.61 -2.50 -2.64
N ALA A 76 0.71 -2.46 -2.62
CA ALA A 76 1.54 -2.04 -3.74
C ALA A 76 2.88 -2.77 -3.66
N SER A 77 3.56 -2.97 -4.78
CA SER A 77 4.87 -3.60 -4.78
C SER A 77 5.78 -3.06 -5.88
N ASP A 78 7.09 -3.09 -5.62
CA ASP A 78 8.10 -2.69 -6.59
C ASP A 78 9.44 -3.42 -6.34
N TYR A 79 10.31 -3.37 -7.35
CA TYR A 79 11.70 -3.83 -7.25
C TYR A 79 12.63 -2.75 -6.71
N ASP A 80 12.18 -1.49 -6.77
CA ASP A 80 12.94 -0.30 -6.39
C ASP A 80 12.30 0.37 -5.17
N LEU A 81 13.04 0.39 -4.05
CA LEU A 81 12.59 0.96 -2.78
C LEU A 81 12.31 2.46 -2.90
N GLN A 82 13.16 3.21 -3.62
CA GLN A 82 13.00 4.65 -3.74
C GLN A 82 11.69 4.96 -4.46
N ARG A 83 11.44 4.25 -5.57
CA ARG A 83 10.20 4.42 -6.32
C ARG A 83 8.95 4.07 -5.51
N LEU A 84 8.98 2.93 -4.81
CA LEU A 84 7.86 2.54 -3.96
C LEU A 84 7.65 3.54 -2.82
N SER A 85 8.73 4.09 -2.26
CA SER A 85 8.68 5.14 -1.25
C SER A 85 8.04 6.42 -1.79
N ASP A 86 8.42 6.86 -2.99
CA ASP A 86 7.85 8.05 -3.63
C ASP A 86 6.35 7.86 -3.92
N HIS A 87 5.95 6.66 -4.36
CA HIS A 87 4.54 6.32 -4.59
C HIS A 87 3.75 6.33 -3.28
N THR A 88 4.28 5.67 -2.26
CA THR A 88 3.66 5.57 -0.93
C THR A 88 3.53 6.94 -0.28
N MET A 89 4.52 7.81 -0.46
CA MET A 89 4.49 9.20 0.02
C MET A 89 3.37 10.01 -0.64
N GLN A 90 3.16 9.88 -1.96
CA GLN A 90 2.07 10.59 -2.65
C GLN A 90 0.70 10.15 -2.14
N VAL A 91 0.50 8.85 -1.95
CA VAL A 91 -0.74 8.30 -1.37
C VAL A 91 -0.93 8.78 0.06
N SER A 92 0.11 8.70 0.90
CA SER A 92 0.08 9.19 2.29
C SER A 92 -0.26 10.68 2.35
N ALA A 93 0.31 11.50 1.46
CA ALA A 93 0.02 12.93 1.39
C ALA A 93 -1.45 13.21 1.04
N ALA A 94 -2.03 12.48 0.08
CA ALA A 94 -3.44 12.60 -0.28
C ALA A 94 -4.36 12.24 0.90
N LEU A 95 -4.06 11.12 1.56
CA LEU A 95 -4.81 10.67 2.75
C LEU A 95 -4.69 11.67 3.91
N ALA A 96 -3.49 12.17 4.18
CA ALA A 96 -3.23 13.15 5.25
C ALA A 96 -3.94 14.47 4.99
N ALA A 97 -3.95 14.96 3.74
CA ALA A 97 -4.63 16.17 3.35
C ALA A 97 -6.17 16.06 3.49
N ALA A 98 -6.72 14.86 3.29
CA ALA A 98 -8.11 14.54 3.60
C ALA A 98 -8.37 14.29 5.10
N GLY A 99 -7.34 14.35 5.95
CA GLY A 99 -7.45 14.11 7.38
C GLY A 99 -7.63 12.65 7.77
N VAL A 100 -7.39 11.71 6.86
CA VAL A 100 -7.48 10.27 7.12
C VAL A 100 -6.32 9.86 8.02
N ARG A 101 -6.64 9.32 9.19
CA ARG A 101 -5.67 8.72 10.10
C ARG A 101 -5.21 7.39 9.50
N HIS A 102 -3.91 7.26 9.21
CA HIS A 102 -3.37 6.10 8.49
C HIS A 102 -1.91 5.81 8.82
N ARG A 103 -1.46 4.61 8.43
CA ARG A 103 -0.07 4.14 8.45
C ARG A 103 0.18 3.24 7.24
N LEU A 104 1.21 3.55 6.46
CA LEU A 104 1.66 2.79 5.29
C LEU A 104 3.07 2.28 5.58
N GLU A 105 3.24 0.97 5.61
CA GLU A 105 4.50 0.28 5.90
C GLU A 105 5.09 -0.28 4.61
N ILE A 106 6.39 -0.06 4.38
CA ILE A 106 7.15 -0.70 3.30
C ILE A 106 8.00 -1.80 3.91
N LEU A 107 7.82 -3.03 3.44
CA LEU A 107 8.58 -4.20 3.87
C LEU A 107 9.52 -4.68 2.76
N ASP A 108 10.66 -5.27 3.12
CA ASP A 108 11.59 -5.90 2.17
C ASP A 108 11.20 -7.33 1.77
N ASP A 109 12.03 -7.97 0.93
CA ASP A 109 11.80 -9.31 0.39
C ASP A 109 11.65 -10.33 1.52
N GLY A 110 10.49 -10.99 1.55
CA GLY A 110 10.07 -11.88 2.64
C GLY A 110 9.03 -11.27 3.59
N GLY A 111 8.80 -9.95 3.54
CA GLY A 111 7.79 -9.28 4.35
C GLY A 111 8.14 -9.21 5.85
N GLU A 112 9.40 -9.42 6.21
CA GLU A 112 9.83 -9.52 7.61
C GLU A 112 10.48 -8.24 8.14
N THR A 113 11.10 -7.42 7.27
CA THR A 113 11.79 -6.19 7.70
C THR A 113 11.06 -4.93 7.25
N LEU A 114 10.70 -4.07 8.20
CA LEU A 114 10.22 -2.72 7.92
C LEU A 114 11.36 -1.83 7.43
N VAL A 115 11.27 -1.37 6.18
CA VAL A 115 12.27 -0.50 5.53
C VAL A 115 11.77 0.92 5.29
N GLY A 116 10.47 1.18 5.45
CA GLY A 116 9.88 2.52 5.35
C GLY A 116 8.52 2.61 6.04
N CYS A 117 8.17 3.78 6.56
CA CYS A 117 6.88 4.01 7.22
C CYS A 117 6.41 5.45 6.97
N PHE A 118 5.20 5.61 6.44
CA PHE A 118 4.52 6.89 6.22
C PHE A 118 3.20 6.88 6.98
N HIS A 119 2.96 7.87 7.84
CA HIS A 119 1.81 7.85 8.73
C HIS A 119 1.26 9.26 8.95
N HIS A 120 -0.02 9.31 9.33
CA HIS A 120 -0.69 10.53 9.75
C HIS A 120 -1.58 10.22 10.96
N ARG A 121 -1.27 10.83 12.11
CA ARG A 121 -2.03 10.67 13.38
C ARG A 121 -2.14 9.21 13.87
N MET A 122 -1.33 8.31 13.33
CA MET A 122 -1.08 6.97 13.88
C MET A 122 0.34 6.91 14.43
N PRO A 123 0.60 6.12 15.48
CA PRO A 123 1.95 5.92 15.97
C PRO A 123 2.87 5.27 14.92
N HIS A 124 4.17 5.52 15.01
CA HIS A 124 5.16 4.98 14.08
C HIS A 124 5.35 3.47 14.23
N SER A 125 5.13 2.95 15.43
CA SER A 125 5.13 1.53 15.80
C SER A 125 3.99 1.24 16.79
N PRO A 126 3.51 -0.01 16.88
CA PRO A 126 2.48 -0.38 17.87
C PRO A 126 2.92 -0.15 19.32
N ASP A 127 4.23 -0.05 19.57
CA ASP A 127 4.83 0.24 20.88
C ASP A 127 5.02 1.75 21.14
N ASP A 128 4.80 2.61 20.14
CA ASP A 128 4.86 4.06 20.34
C ASP A 128 3.61 4.55 21.09
N PRO A 129 3.78 5.38 22.13
CA PRO A 129 2.65 5.98 22.82
C PRO A 129 1.87 6.86 21.82
N PRO A 130 0.53 6.95 21.95
CA PRO A 130 -0.27 7.80 21.09
C PRO A 130 0.20 9.26 21.20
N GLU A 131 0.53 9.88 20.08
CA GLU A 131 0.88 11.30 20.02
C GLU A 131 -0.32 12.12 20.52
N GLY A 132 -0.26 12.61 21.76
CA GLY A 132 -1.35 13.38 22.36
C GLY A 132 -1.43 13.42 23.88
N GLU A 133 -0.71 12.57 24.62
CA GLU A 133 -0.64 12.69 26.08
C GLU A 133 0.51 13.63 26.48
N CYS A 134 0.37 14.93 26.14
CA CYS A 134 1.06 15.96 26.91
C CYS A 134 0.41 15.95 28.29
N ALA A 135 1.09 15.35 29.26
CA ALA A 135 0.76 15.52 30.67
C ALA A 135 0.72 17.02 30.99
N ASP A 136 -0.46 17.50 31.41
CA ASP A 136 -0.64 18.80 32.06
C ASP A 136 -0.03 18.77 33.47
#